data_AF-A0A9P6W4F9-F1
#
_entry.id   AF-A0A9P6W4F9-F1
#
_cell.length_a   1.000
_cell.length_b   1.000
_cell.length_c   1.000
_cell.angle_alpha   90.00
_cell.angle_beta   90.00
_cell.angle_gamma   90.00
#
_symmetry.space_group_name_H-M   'P 1'
#
loop_
_entity.id
_entity.type
_entity.pdbx_description
1 polymer ?
#
loop_
_entity_poly.entity_id
_entity_poly.type
_entity_poly.pdbx_seq_one_letter_code
_entity_poly.pdbx_strand_id
1 'polypeptide(L)'
;VYFHSWATGARVSPNLYVEGKVCLSLLGTWSGDKTENWSGARSSILQVFVSIQALIMVENPYFTEPGFEKQIGTPEATAASELYNERTLVLTRAFVKRACEYPPSNFAREIAAYYYTGLPGSTGGGALKGIIEQSRRLLEESERWHAEHEAAEAKDGGVDPTSPPPSSVVPSQRILTEGAGLSLRRTLKALEELMERGPKLPDAPAA
;
A
#
# COMPACT_ATOMS: atom_id res chain seq x y z
N VAL A 1 -2.46 -20.39 -2.56
CA VAL A 1 -1.87 -19.03 -2.58
C VAL A 1 -1.59 -18.63 -1.14
N TYR A 2 -0.43 -18.03 -0.87
CA TYR A 2 -0.04 -17.58 0.47
C TYR A 2 0.45 -16.14 0.39
N PHE A 3 -0.04 -15.27 1.26
CA PHE A 3 0.40 -13.88 1.37
C PHE A 3 1.55 -13.76 2.37
N HIS A 4 2.70 -13.29 1.91
CA HIS A 4 3.82 -13.01 2.81
C HIS A 4 3.64 -11.61 3.41
N SER A 5 3.00 -11.53 4.58
CA SER A 5 2.89 -10.26 5.31
C SER A 5 4.27 -9.83 5.79
N TRP A 6 4.82 -8.81 5.15
CA TRP A 6 6.13 -8.23 5.48
C TRP A 6 6.05 -7.06 6.45
N ALA A 7 4.86 -6.59 6.77
CA ALA A 7 4.64 -5.62 7.83
C ALA A 7 4.26 -6.30 9.16
N THR A 8 4.66 -5.68 10.26
CA THR A 8 4.40 -6.18 11.61
C THR A 8 2.97 -5.88 12.06
N GLY A 9 2.20 -6.93 12.37
CA GLY A 9 0.99 -6.85 13.20
C GLY A 9 -0.25 -6.18 12.60
N ALA A 10 -0.26 -5.87 11.30
CA ALA A 10 -1.34 -5.15 10.65
C ALA A 10 -1.74 -5.79 9.31
N ARG A 11 -3.05 -5.91 9.06
CA ARG A 11 -3.59 -6.27 7.73
C ARG A 11 -3.52 -5.04 6.82
N VAL A 12 -3.04 -5.24 5.59
CA VAL A 12 -2.98 -4.21 4.52
C VAL A 12 -4.28 -4.18 3.69
N SER A 13 -5.08 -5.23 3.78
CA SER A 13 -6.42 -5.36 3.20
C SER A 13 -7.21 -6.37 4.05
N PRO A 14 -8.54 -6.24 4.20
CA PRO A 14 -9.35 -7.24 4.90
C PRO A 14 -9.17 -8.66 4.34
N ASN A 15 -8.91 -8.78 3.04
CA ASN A 15 -8.73 -10.06 2.35
C ASN A 15 -7.30 -10.62 2.45
N LEU A 16 -6.36 -9.90 3.07
CA LEU A 16 -4.94 -10.28 3.22
C LEU A 16 -4.56 -10.38 4.70
N TYR A 17 -4.53 -11.61 5.20
CA TYR A 17 -4.31 -11.91 6.61
C TYR A 17 -2.82 -11.97 6.95
N VAL A 18 -2.48 -11.66 8.21
CA VAL A 18 -1.09 -11.59 8.68
C VAL A 18 -0.42 -12.97 8.65
N GLU A 19 -1.17 -14.03 8.93
CA GLU A 19 -0.77 -15.43 8.82
C GLU A 19 -0.77 -15.98 7.39
N GLY A 20 -1.02 -15.12 6.40
CA GLY A 20 -0.85 -15.41 4.98
C GLY A 20 -2.06 -16.01 4.27
N LYS A 21 -3.21 -16.11 4.93
CA LYS A 21 -4.48 -16.41 4.25
C LYS A 21 -4.86 -15.28 3.29
N VAL A 22 -5.24 -15.67 2.07
CA VAL A 22 -5.84 -14.77 1.06
C VAL A 22 -7.30 -15.17 0.89
N CYS A 23 -8.23 -14.23 1.08
CA CYS A 23 -9.66 -14.47 0.94
C CYS A 23 -10.14 -14.19 -0.49
N LEU A 24 -10.41 -15.25 -1.25
CA LEU A 24 -11.03 -15.20 -2.57
C LEU A 24 -11.91 -16.44 -2.75
N SER A 25 -13.10 -16.29 -3.35
CA SER A 25 -14.00 -17.40 -3.66
C SER A 25 -13.34 -18.39 -4.63
N LEU A 26 -12.58 -17.88 -5.60
CA LEU A 26 -11.77 -18.67 -6.53
C LEU A 26 -10.70 -19.54 -5.82
N LEU A 27 -10.33 -19.20 -4.58
CA LEU A 27 -9.40 -19.97 -3.75
C LEU A 27 -10.10 -20.84 -2.70
N GLY A 28 -11.44 -20.84 -2.65
CA GLY A 28 -12.23 -21.55 -1.65
C GLY A 28 -12.10 -20.98 -0.23
N THR A 29 -11.57 -19.76 -0.08
CA THR A 29 -11.29 -19.12 1.21
C THR A 29 -12.26 -17.97 1.53
N TRP A 30 -13.23 -17.74 0.64
CA TRP A 30 -14.30 -16.75 0.78
C TRP A 30 -15.60 -17.30 0.21
N SER A 31 -16.75 -16.78 0.67
CA SER A 31 -18.04 -17.11 0.08
C SER A 31 -18.13 -16.58 -1.35
N GLY A 32 -18.69 -17.39 -2.24
CA GLY A 32 -19.02 -17.00 -3.60
C GLY A 32 -19.96 -18.00 -4.25
N ASP A 33 -20.57 -17.60 -5.34
CA ASP A 33 -21.49 -18.43 -6.10
C ASP A 33 -20.79 -19.63 -6.76
N LYS A 34 -21.56 -20.62 -7.19
CA LYS A 34 -21.02 -21.84 -7.84
C LYS A 34 -20.13 -21.52 -9.05
N THR A 35 -20.35 -20.39 -9.71
CA THR A 35 -19.55 -19.95 -10.87
C THR A 35 -18.30 -19.18 -10.50
N GLU A 36 -18.19 -18.69 -9.26
CA GLU A 36 -17.05 -17.91 -8.75
C GLU A 36 -15.99 -18.79 -8.07
N ASN A 37 -16.40 -19.97 -7.60
CA ASN A 37 -15.51 -20.96 -6.99
C ASN A 37 -14.60 -21.64 -8.04
N TRP A 38 -13.47 -22.18 -7.56
CA TRP A 38 -12.50 -22.88 -8.41
C TRP A 38 -13.16 -24.01 -9.22
N SER A 39 -12.85 -24.03 -10.52
CA SER A 39 -13.27 -25.08 -11.45
C SER A 39 -12.07 -25.54 -12.26
N GLY A 40 -11.68 -26.81 -12.12
CA GLY A 40 -10.54 -27.37 -12.87
C GLY A 40 -10.68 -27.27 -14.40
N ALA A 41 -11.89 -27.10 -14.92
CA ALA A 41 -12.17 -26.95 -16.35
C ALA A 41 -12.16 -25.50 -16.86
N ARG A 42 -12.28 -24.50 -15.97
CA ARG A 42 -12.49 -23.08 -16.36
C ARG A 42 -11.55 -22.09 -15.68
N SER A 43 -10.99 -22.47 -14.54
CA SER A 43 -10.15 -21.61 -13.72
C SER A 43 -8.68 -21.69 -14.14
N SER A 44 -7.94 -20.60 -13.90
CA SER A 44 -6.53 -20.46 -14.26
C SER A 44 -5.79 -19.62 -13.23
N ILE A 45 -4.46 -19.76 -13.19
CA ILE A 45 -3.60 -18.93 -12.34
C ILE A 45 -3.71 -17.45 -12.75
N LEU A 46 -3.88 -17.16 -14.04
CA LEU A 46 -4.09 -15.79 -14.52
C LEU A 46 -5.34 -15.17 -13.90
N GLN A 47 -6.46 -15.90 -13.85
CA GLN A 47 -7.67 -15.41 -13.18
C GLN A 47 -7.43 -15.14 -11.70
N VAL A 48 -6.63 -15.96 -11.01
CA VAL A 48 -6.25 -15.67 -9.61
C VAL A 48 -5.51 -14.32 -9.52
N PHE A 49 -4.54 -14.05 -10.38
CA PHE A 49 -3.83 -12.77 -10.39
C PHE A 49 -4.73 -11.58 -10.73
N VAL A 50 -5.66 -11.75 -11.68
CA VAL A 50 -6.63 -10.72 -12.05
C VAL A 50 -7.62 -10.47 -10.92
N SER A 51 -8.11 -11.52 -10.24
CA SER A 51 -9.00 -11.39 -9.07
C SER A 51 -8.32 -10.69 -7.91
N ILE A 52 -7.04 -10.95 -7.64
CA ILE A 52 -6.28 -10.21 -6.61
C ILE A 52 -6.22 -8.72 -6.97
N GLN A 53 -5.90 -8.39 -8.23
CA GLN A 53 -5.86 -7.00 -8.68
C GLN A 53 -7.23 -6.31 -8.60
N ALA A 54 -8.29 -6.98 -9.05
CA ALA A 54 -9.61 -6.37 -9.19
C ALA A 54 -10.42 -6.30 -7.88
N LEU A 55 -10.22 -7.26 -6.97
CA LEU A 55 -11.08 -7.42 -5.79
C LEU A 55 -10.37 -7.10 -4.46
N ILE A 56 -9.03 -7.17 -4.42
CA ILE A 56 -8.26 -6.93 -3.20
C ILE A 56 -7.53 -5.59 -3.25
N MET A 57 -6.87 -5.29 -4.38
CA MET A 57 -6.07 -4.07 -4.55
C MET A 57 -6.92 -2.90 -5.06
N VAL A 58 -7.97 -2.56 -4.30
CA VAL A 58 -8.96 -1.53 -4.63
C VAL A 58 -8.68 -0.21 -3.89
N GLU A 59 -9.34 0.87 -4.32
CA GLU A 59 -9.12 2.23 -3.77
C GLU A 59 -9.58 2.39 -2.31
N ASN A 60 -10.65 1.70 -1.91
CA ASN A 60 -11.21 1.75 -0.56
C ASN A 60 -11.34 0.33 0.04
N PRO A 61 -10.21 -0.31 0.42
CA PRO A 61 -10.20 -1.68 0.91
C PRO A 61 -10.96 -1.88 2.22
N TYR A 62 -11.23 -0.81 3.00
CA TYR A 62 -12.06 -0.90 4.21
C TYR A 62 -13.42 -1.55 3.93
N PHE A 63 -14.04 -1.23 2.80
CA PHE A 63 -15.36 -1.73 2.43
C PHE A 63 -15.34 -3.17 1.89
N THR A 64 -14.19 -3.83 1.76
CA THR A 64 -14.13 -5.25 1.40
C THR A 64 -14.29 -6.19 2.60
N GLU A 65 -14.41 -5.64 3.82
CA GLU A 65 -14.76 -6.39 5.03
C GLU A 65 -16.29 -6.69 5.02
N PRO A 66 -16.73 -7.92 5.34
CA PRO A 66 -18.12 -8.31 5.25
C PRO A 66 -19.04 -7.42 6.08
N GLY A 67 -20.07 -6.90 5.43
CA GLY A 67 -21.11 -6.11 6.07
C GLY A 67 -20.81 -4.61 6.13
N PHE A 68 -19.61 -4.19 5.73
CA PHE A 68 -19.23 -2.78 5.71
C PHE A 68 -19.75 -2.07 4.45
N GLU A 69 -20.11 -2.82 3.41
CA GLU A 69 -20.66 -2.29 2.16
C GLU A 69 -21.96 -1.51 2.41
N LYS A 70 -22.73 -1.90 3.42
CA LYS A 70 -23.99 -1.23 3.81
C LYS A 70 -23.77 0.14 4.45
N GLN A 71 -22.55 0.44 4.86
CA GLN A 71 -22.18 1.71 5.50
C GLN A 71 -21.58 2.70 4.50
N ILE A 72 -21.39 2.32 3.23
CA ILE A 72 -20.87 3.22 2.20
C ILE A 72 -21.76 4.47 2.13
N GLY A 73 -21.11 5.63 2.18
CA GLY A 73 -21.77 6.93 2.12
C GLY A 73 -22.10 7.54 3.48
N THR A 74 -21.90 6.84 4.61
CA THR A 74 -22.00 7.48 5.92
C THR A 74 -20.71 8.24 6.27
N PRO A 75 -20.80 9.37 7.00
CA PRO A 75 -19.61 10.11 7.44
C PRO A 75 -18.64 9.24 8.26
N GLU A 76 -19.17 8.40 9.14
CA GLU A 76 -18.36 7.55 10.03
C GLU A 76 -17.57 6.50 9.24
N ALA A 77 -18.20 5.85 8.28
CA ALA A 77 -17.55 4.83 7.46
C ALA A 77 -16.56 5.45 6.46
N THR A 78 -16.85 6.67 5.99
CA THR A 78 -15.92 7.45 5.17
C THR A 78 -14.65 7.76 5.96
N ALA A 79 -14.77 8.31 7.17
CA ALA A 79 -13.62 8.60 8.02
C ALA A 79 -12.82 7.32 8.37
N ALA A 80 -13.51 6.21 8.65
CA ALA A 80 -12.86 4.92 8.90
C ALA A 80 -12.09 4.40 7.67
N SER A 81 -12.65 4.55 6.47
CA SER A 81 -12.00 4.17 5.21
C SER A 81 -10.78 5.05 4.92
N GLU A 82 -10.87 6.36 5.16
CA GLU A 82 -9.75 7.29 5.01
C GLU A 82 -8.59 6.94 5.94
N LEU A 83 -8.86 6.64 7.22
CA LEU A 83 -7.83 6.19 8.17
C LEU A 83 -7.24 4.82 7.78
N TYR A 84 -8.07 3.92 7.23
CA TYR A 84 -7.60 2.64 6.71
C TYR A 84 -6.66 2.85 5.53
N ASN A 85 -6.99 3.76 4.61
CA ASN A 85 -6.16 4.12 3.47
C ASN A 85 -4.82 4.71 3.89
N GLU A 86 -4.82 5.61 4.87
CA GLU A 86 -3.60 6.20 5.43
C GLU A 86 -2.67 5.11 5.97
N ARG A 87 -3.21 4.22 6.82
CA ARG A 87 -2.45 3.10 7.36
C ARG A 87 -1.93 2.19 6.26
N THR A 88 -2.77 1.88 5.28
CA THR A 88 -2.42 1.03 4.13
C THR A 88 -1.27 1.62 3.33
N LEU A 89 -1.27 2.93 3.09
CA LEU A 89 -0.17 3.61 2.41
C LEU A 89 1.15 3.41 3.17
N VAL A 90 1.18 3.71 4.47
CA VAL A 90 2.39 3.56 5.30
C VAL A 90 2.89 2.11 5.29
N LEU A 91 1.97 1.14 5.42
CA LEU A 91 2.30 -0.28 5.36
C LEU A 91 2.89 -0.67 4.01
N THR A 92 2.28 -0.27 2.89
CA THR A 92 2.79 -0.62 1.56
C THR A 92 4.21 -0.09 1.31
N ARG A 93 4.56 1.08 1.86
CA ARG A 93 5.96 1.58 1.81
C ARG A 93 6.92 0.70 2.59
N ALA A 94 6.51 0.17 3.74
CA ALA A 94 7.30 -0.80 4.49
C ALA A 94 7.45 -2.13 3.73
N PHE A 95 6.43 -2.58 2.98
CA PHE A 95 6.55 -3.74 2.09
C PHE A 95 7.58 -3.50 0.99
N VAL A 96 7.56 -2.34 0.33
CA VAL A 96 8.54 -1.97 -0.69
C VAL A 96 9.96 -1.97 -0.10
N LYS A 97 10.14 -1.38 1.09
CA LYS A 97 11.41 -1.41 1.82
C LYS A 97 11.88 -2.85 2.04
N ARG A 98 11.01 -3.72 2.60
CA ARG A 98 11.35 -5.12 2.86
C ARG A 98 11.75 -5.86 1.58
N ALA A 99 11.00 -5.66 0.51
CA ALA A 99 11.25 -6.31 -0.78
C ALA A 99 12.61 -5.93 -1.35
N CYS A 100 12.98 -4.65 -1.26
CA CYS A 100 14.26 -4.14 -1.77
C CYS A 100 15.45 -4.49 -0.85
N GLU A 101 15.23 -4.56 0.47
CA GLU A 101 16.26 -4.87 1.45
C GLU A 101 16.58 -6.37 1.51
N TYR A 102 15.55 -7.22 1.42
CA TYR A 102 15.61 -8.67 1.50
C TYR A 102 14.81 -9.32 0.35
N PRO A 103 15.24 -9.16 -0.91
CA PRO A 103 14.52 -9.75 -2.03
C PRO A 103 14.50 -11.28 -1.91
N PRO A 104 13.36 -11.94 -2.22
CA PRO A 104 13.32 -13.40 -2.34
C PRO A 104 14.32 -13.85 -3.41
N SER A 105 15.14 -14.86 -3.13
CA SER A 105 16.23 -15.30 -4.01
C SER A 105 15.77 -15.59 -5.45
N ASN A 106 14.61 -16.25 -5.59
CA ASN A 106 14.03 -16.61 -6.88
C ASN A 106 13.37 -15.43 -7.62
N PHE A 107 13.28 -14.25 -6.98
CA PHE A 107 12.67 -13.04 -7.55
C PHE A 107 13.60 -11.82 -7.48
N ALA A 108 14.86 -11.99 -7.08
CA ALA A 108 15.75 -10.85 -6.83
C ALA A 108 16.02 -10.02 -8.08
N ARG A 109 16.09 -10.67 -9.26
CA ARG A 109 16.25 -9.99 -10.55
C ARG A 109 15.01 -9.21 -10.94
N GLU A 110 13.83 -9.76 -10.70
CA GLU A 110 12.53 -9.15 -10.98
C GLU A 110 12.29 -7.96 -10.06
N ILE A 111 12.63 -8.08 -8.77
CA ILE A 111 12.60 -6.97 -7.81
C ILE A 111 13.56 -5.85 -8.24
N ALA A 112 14.79 -6.19 -8.62
CA ALA A 112 15.74 -5.22 -9.14
C ALA A 112 15.22 -4.54 -10.42
N ALA A 113 14.67 -5.33 -11.35
CA ALA A 113 14.13 -4.83 -12.60
C ALA A 113 12.97 -3.86 -12.37
N TYR A 114 12.00 -4.24 -11.54
CA TYR A 114 10.83 -3.42 -11.29
C TYR A 114 11.13 -2.15 -10.48
N TYR A 115 11.85 -2.27 -9.37
CA TYR A 115 12.04 -1.15 -8.45
C TYR A 115 13.21 -0.24 -8.83
N TYR A 116 14.30 -0.76 -9.39
CA TYR A 116 15.51 0.03 -9.62
C TYR A 116 15.72 0.43 -11.08
N THR A 117 15.67 -0.54 -12.02
CA THR A 117 16.02 -0.25 -13.43
C THR A 117 14.84 0.24 -14.26
N GLY A 118 13.64 -0.28 -13.98
CA GLY A 118 12.47 -0.16 -14.84
C GLY A 118 12.26 -1.42 -15.67
N LEU A 119 10.99 -1.75 -15.92
CA LEU A 119 10.60 -2.87 -16.78
C LEU A 119 10.83 -2.52 -18.26
N PRO A 120 10.98 -3.53 -19.15
CA PRO A 120 11.06 -3.30 -20.59
C PRO A 120 9.92 -2.41 -21.10
N GLY A 121 10.25 -1.35 -21.85
CA GLY A 121 9.29 -0.38 -22.37
C GLY A 121 8.93 0.76 -21.41
N SER A 122 9.45 0.77 -20.17
CA SER A 122 9.31 1.92 -19.27
C SER A 122 10.35 3.00 -19.58
N THR A 123 9.93 4.27 -19.61
CA THR A 123 10.80 5.42 -19.90
C THR A 123 11.22 6.20 -18.64
N GLY A 124 10.64 5.87 -17.48
CA GLY A 124 10.82 6.60 -16.22
C GLY A 124 11.81 5.98 -15.21
N GLY A 125 12.48 4.88 -15.59
CA GLY A 125 13.29 4.08 -14.66
C GLY A 125 12.46 3.20 -13.73
N GLY A 126 13.07 2.72 -12.65
CA GLY A 126 12.42 1.84 -11.68
C GLY A 126 11.36 2.51 -10.80
N ALA A 127 10.38 1.73 -10.37
CA ALA A 127 9.24 2.19 -9.57
C ALA A 127 9.64 2.83 -8.22
N LEU A 128 10.79 2.45 -7.65
CA LEU A 128 11.24 2.97 -6.36
C LEU A 128 11.44 4.49 -6.39
N LYS A 129 11.90 5.04 -7.53
CA LYS A 129 12.08 6.49 -7.68
C LYS A 129 10.75 7.23 -7.58
N GLY A 130 9.72 6.74 -8.27
CA GLY A 130 8.37 7.30 -8.22
C GLY A 130 7.74 7.17 -6.83
N ILE A 131 7.98 6.04 -6.15
CA ILE A 131 7.49 5.80 -4.79
C ILE A 131 8.12 6.77 -3.79
N ILE A 132 9.44 6.98 -3.87
CA ILE A 132 10.17 7.94 -3.04
C ILE A 132 9.63 9.35 -3.27
N GLU A 133 9.51 9.77 -4.54
CA GLU A 133 9.03 11.10 -4.89
C GLU A 133 7.59 11.35 -4.43
N GLN A 134 6.68 10.40 -4.68
CA GLN A 134 5.30 10.50 -4.21
C GLN A 134 5.23 10.58 -2.68
N SER A 135 6.04 9.79 -1.97
CA SER A 135 6.05 9.78 -0.51
C SER A 135 6.62 11.08 0.06
N ARG A 136 7.67 11.64 -0.57
CA ARG A 136 8.26 12.92 -0.20
C ARG A 136 7.25 14.05 -0.35
N ARG A 137 6.63 14.17 -1.54
CA ARG A 137 5.65 15.23 -1.82
C ARG A 137 4.43 15.17 -0.90
N LEU A 138 3.92 13.97 -0.64
CA LEU A 138 2.79 13.77 0.29
C LEU A 138 3.17 14.17 1.72
N LEU A 139 4.40 13.83 2.15
CA LEU A 139 4.89 14.17 3.47
C LEU A 139 5.09 15.69 3.60
N GLU A 140 5.67 16.35 2.59
CA GLU A 140 5.86 17.81 2.54
C GLU A 140 4.53 18.57 2.57
N GLU A 141 3.51 18.13 1.83
CA GLU A 141 2.19 18.79 1.89
C GLU A 141 1.50 18.58 3.23
N SER A 142 1.70 17.42 3.87
CA SER A 142 1.12 17.14 5.18
C SER A 142 1.78 17.97 6.28
N GLU A 143 3.11 18.04 6.29
CA GLU A 143 3.87 18.83 7.27
C GLU A 143 3.59 20.32 7.15
N ARG A 144 3.47 20.84 5.92
CA ARG A 144 3.09 22.23 5.68
C ARG A 144 1.71 22.53 6.26
N TRP A 145 0.73 21.66 6.02
CA TRP A 145 -0.62 21.83 6.53
C TRP A 145 -0.64 21.85 8.07
N HIS A 146 0.03 20.90 8.73
CA HIS A 146 0.12 20.88 10.20
C HIS A 146 0.78 22.14 10.76
N ALA A 147 1.91 22.57 10.20
CA ALA A 147 2.61 23.76 10.66
C ALA A 147 1.76 25.04 10.54
N GLU A 148 0.96 25.16 9.48
CA GLU A 148 0.02 26.28 9.28
C GLU A 148 -1.13 26.25 10.30
N HIS A 149 -1.64 25.06 10.64
CA HIS A 149 -2.78 24.90 11.55
C HIS A 149 -2.39 24.97 13.02
N GLU A 150 -1.22 24.45 13.42
CA GLU A 150 -0.64 24.68 14.75
C GLU A 150 -0.43 26.19 15.00
N ALA A 151 0.09 26.92 14.00
CA ALA A 151 0.30 28.35 14.09
C ALA A 151 -1.01 29.16 14.15
N ALA A 152 -2.12 28.60 13.66
CA ALA A 152 -3.45 29.19 13.72
C ALA A 152 -4.15 28.88 15.05
N GLU A 153 -4.09 27.64 15.54
CA GLU A 153 -4.64 27.23 16.85
C GLU A 153 -3.99 28.00 18.00
N ALA A 154 -2.67 28.24 17.93
CA ALA A 154 -1.94 29.04 18.91
C ALA A 154 -2.38 30.52 18.97
N LYS A 155 -3.12 31.00 17.96
CA LYS A 155 -3.56 32.41 17.86
C LYS A 155 -5.03 32.64 18.22
N ASP A 156 -5.91 31.63 18.13
CA ASP A 156 -7.37 31.87 18.23
C ASP A 156 -8.14 30.90 19.13
N GLY A 157 -7.48 30.05 19.91
CA GLY A 157 -8.13 29.32 21.01
C GLY A 157 -9.28 28.37 20.61
N GLY A 158 -9.35 27.94 19.35
CA GLY A 158 -10.19 26.81 18.92
C GLY A 158 -10.56 26.80 17.44
N VAL A 159 -10.11 25.76 16.73
CA VAL A 159 -10.86 25.11 15.63
C VAL A 159 -10.56 23.62 15.76
N ASP A 160 -11.60 22.80 15.90
CA ASP A 160 -11.50 21.33 15.96
C ASP A 160 -10.98 20.79 14.60
N PRO A 161 -9.80 20.14 14.51
CA PRO A 161 -9.16 19.75 13.26
C PRO A 161 -9.82 18.48 12.69
N THR A 162 -11.10 18.56 12.31
CA THR A 162 -11.90 17.34 12.10
C THR A 162 -11.78 16.67 10.74
N SER A 163 -11.05 17.23 9.76
CA SER A 163 -10.75 16.48 8.53
C SER A 163 -9.68 17.15 7.65
N PRO A 164 -8.40 16.70 7.71
CA PRO A 164 -7.31 17.24 6.88
C PRO A 164 -7.62 17.06 5.39
N PRO A 165 -7.51 18.06 4.51
CA PRO A 165 -8.06 18.02 3.14
C PRO A 165 -7.53 16.86 2.27
N PRO A 166 -8.21 16.51 1.15
CA PRO A 166 -7.69 15.53 0.19
C PRO A 166 -6.27 15.87 -0.28
N SER A 167 -5.43 14.86 -0.44
CA SER A 167 -4.06 15.00 -0.93
C SER A 167 -4.04 15.40 -2.40
N SER A 168 -3.14 16.33 -2.77
CA SER A 168 -2.90 16.68 -4.17
C SER A 168 -1.96 15.69 -4.89
N VAL A 169 -1.32 14.80 -4.12
CA VAL A 169 -0.26 13.89 -4.54
C VAL A 169 -0.77 12.45 -4.69
N VAL A 170 -1.65 12.02 -3.79
CA VAL A 170 -2.23 10.67 -3.76
C VAL A 170 -3.76 10.76 -3.67
N PRO A 171 -4.49 10.56 -4.77
CA PRO A 171 -5.95 10.79 -4.82
C PRO A 171 -6.76 10.02 -3.76
N SER A 172 -6.31 8.83 -3.37
CA SER A 172 -6.98 7.98 -2.38
C SER A 172 -6.65 8.34 -0.93
N GLN A 173 -5.94 9.45 -0.70
CA GLN A 173 -5.47 9.89 0.61
C GLN A 173 -5.93 11.30 0.92
N ARG A 174 -5.95 11.59 2.22
CA ARG A 174 -5.95 12.95 2.76
C ARG A 174 -4.55 13.37 3.17
N ILE A 175 -4.40 14.62 3.55
CA ILE A 175 -3.26 15.05 4.36
C ILE A 175 -3.10 14.08 5.54
N LEU A 176 -1.88 13.56 5.69
CA LEU A 176 -1.59 12.51 6.65
C LEU A 176 -1.68 13.06 8.07
N THR A 177 -2.14 12.23 9.01
CA THR A 177 -1.96 12.49 10.44
C THR A 177 -0.47 12.58 10.79
N GLU A 178 -0.11 13.30 11.85
CA GLU A 178 1.28 13.42 12.29
C GLU A 178 1.94 12.06 12.57
N GLY A 179 1.18 11.12 13.16
CA GLY A 179 1.65 9.76 13.45
C GLY A 179 1.97 8.96 12.18
N ALA A 180 1.11 9.06 11.16
CA ALA A 180 1.37 8.46 9.85
C ALA A 180 2.55 9.16 9.15
N GLY A 181 2.63 10.49 9.21
CA GLY A 181 3.74 11.28 8.69
C GLY A 181 5.08 10.87 9.28
N LEU A 182 5.18 10.71 10.60
CA LEU A 182 6.39 10.24 11.29
C LEU A 182 6.81 8.84 10.82
N SER A 183 5.85 7.94 10.66
CA SER A 183 6.08 6.56 10.20
C SER A 183 6.53 6.52 8.73
N LEU A 184 5.91 7.34 7.88
CA LEU A 184 6.28 7.50 6.48
C LEU A 184 7.68 8.09 6.34
N ARG A 185 8.02 9.14 7.11
CA ARG A 185 9.35 9.78 7.10
C ARG A 185 10.47 8.78 7.38
N ARG A 186 10.31 7.94 8.41
CA ARG A 186 11.29 6.89 8.74
C ARG A 186 11.47 5.90 7.60
N THR A 187 10.37 5.50 6.96
CA THR A 187 10.40 4.55 5.84
C THR A 187 11.00 5.19 4.59
N LEU A 188 10.66 6.45 4.30
CA LEU A 188 11.18 7.23 3.18
C LEU A 188 12.71 7.33 3.23
N LYS A 189 13.27 7.70 4.39
CA LYS A 189 14.73 7.75 4.57
C LYS A 189 15.39 6.42 4.21
N ALA A 190 14.83 5.30 4.69
CA ALA A 190 15.37 3.98 4.37
C ALA A 190 15.22 3.61 2.90
N LEU A 191 14.15 4.04 2.22
CA LEU A 191 13.98 3.83 0.78
C LEU A 191 15.00 4.65 -0.03
N GLU A 192 15.32 5.87 0.40
CA GLU A 192 16.37 6.71 -0.21
C GLU A 192 17.75 6.05 -0.07
N GLU A 193 18.11 5.58 1.13
CA GLU A 193 19.35 4.81 1.37
C GLU A 193 19.40 3.54 0.50
N LEU A 194 18.27 2.84 0.34
CA LEU A 194 18.17 1.68 -0.54
C LEU A 194 18.34 2.02 -2.01
N MET A 195 17.86 3.18 -2.46
CA MET A 195 18.04 3.68 -3.82
C MET A 195 19.50 3.98 -4.11
N GLU A 196 20.18 4.68 -3.19
CA GLU A 196 21.62 5.00 -3.31
C GLU A 196 22.49 3.74 -3.32
N ARG A 197 22.17 2.77 -2.46
CA ARG A 197 22.88 1.48 -2.38
C ARG A 197 22.72 0.61 -3.64
N GLY A 198 21.59 0.74 -4.34
CA GLY A 198 21.24 -0.12 -5.48
C GLY A 198 20.68 -1.51 -5.08
N PRO A 199 20.29 -2.32 -6.08
CA PRO A 199 19.63 -3.60 -5.86
C PRO A 199 20.60 -4.67 -5.33
N LYS A 200 20.08 -5.55 -4.46
CA LYS A 200 20.79 -6.77 -4.04
C LYS A 200 20.48 -7.91 -5.02
N LEU A 201 21.46 -8.28 -5.82
CA LEU A 201 21.36 -9.42 -6.74
C LEU A 201 22.13 -10.63 -6.19
N PRO A 202 21.66 -11.86 -6.45
CA PRO A 202 22.46 -13.05 -6.18
C PRO A 202 23.71 -13.04 -7.07
N ASP A 203 24.80 -13.60 -6.56
CA ASP A 203 26.02 -13.80 -7.34
C ASP A 203 25.69 -14.54 -8.63
N ALA A 204 26.36 -14.19 -9.72
CA ALA A 204 26.22 -14.93 -10.97
C ALA A 204 26.54 -16.41 -10.68
N PRO A 205 25.74 -17.37 -11.19
CA PRO A 205 26.09 -18.77 -11.04
C PRO A 205 27.51 -18.96 -11.59
N ALA A 206 28.38 -19.63 -10.82
CA ALA A 206 29.73 -19.95 -11.25
C ALA A 206 29.63 -20.64 -12.62
N ALA A 207 30.35 -20.09 -13.60
CA ALA A 207 30.39 -20.57 -14.98
C ALA A 207 30.97 -21.99 -15.08
#